data_AF-A0A968NPZ4-F1
#
_entry.id   AF-A0A968NPZ4-F1
#
_cell.length_a   1.000
_cell.length_b   1.000
_cell.length_c   1.000
_cell.angle_alpha   90.00
_cell.angle_beta   90.00
_cell.angle_gamma   90.00
#
_symmetry.space_group_name_H-M   'P 1'
#
loop_
_entity.id
_entity.type
_entity.pdbx_description
1 polymer ?
#
loop_
_entity_poly.entity_id
_entity_poly.type
_entity_poly.pdbx_seq_one_letter_code
_entity_poly.pdbx_strand_id
1 'polypeptide(L)'
;MITPMRVFVLLFNAGTENEGIHTIREGDRNKVLMFESEDDAERFALMLEAQDFPEATVEAIDAEEVKEFCQGTGYEWELVPANSALIIPPELNVDETDWDLEDNEEIPEAEEPAEISDSELDRIRRKLEGLL
;
A
#
# COMPACT_ATOMS: atom_id res chain seq x y z
N MET A 1 -23.39 11.47 22.76
CA MET A 1 -21.95 11.45 22.47
C MET A 1 -21.68 10.07 21.89
N ILE A 2 -21.57 10.00 20.57
CA ILE A 2 -21.05 8.80 19.92
C ILE A 2 -19.54 8.88 20.17
N THR A 3 -18.98 7.89 20.85
CA THR A 3 -17.53 7.84 21.05
C THR A 3 -16.92 7.49 19.69
N PRO A 4 -15.95 8.27 19.18
CA PRO A 4 -15.24 7.93 17.95
C PRO A 4 -14.66 6.52 18.09
N MET A 5 -15.02 5.63 17.15
CA MET A 5 -14.51 4.26 17.14
C MET A 5 -13.26 4.25 16.29
N ARG A 6 -12.09 4.08 16.94
CA ARG A 6 -10.81 4.04 16.23
C ARG A 6 -10.66 2.71 15.51
N VAL A 7 -10.29 2.78 14.24
CA VAL A 7 -9.95 1.63 13.40
C VAL A 7 -8.58 1.82 12.77
N PHE A 8 -8.00 0.73 12.30
CA PHE A 8 -6.72 0.73 11.61
C PHE A 8 -6.95 0.41 10.14
N VAL A 9 -6.33 1.16 9.25
CA VAL A 9 -6.38 0.94 7.80
C VAL A 9 -4.96 0.84 7.26
N LEU A 10 -4.82 0.31 6.05
CA LEU A 10 -3.53 0.21 5.37
C LEU A 10 -3.42 1.31 4.33
N LEU A 11 -2.35 2.09 4.42
CA LEU A 11 -2.01 3.15 3.49
C LEU A 11 -0.70 2.80 2.77
N PHE A 12 -0.64 3.05 1.47
CA PHE A 12 0.61 3.07 0.72
C PHE A 12 1.07 4.51 0.53
N ASN A 13 2.40 4.71 0.52
CA ASN A 13 3.01 6.04 0.38
C ASN A 13 2.49 7.07 1.41
N ALA A 14 2.22 6.62 2.64
CA ALA A 14 1.77 7.48 3.72
C ALA A 14 2.70 8.69 3.90
N GLY A 15 2.12 9.89 3.95
CA GLY A 15 2.87 11.15 4.11
C GLY A 15 3.55 11.68 2.85
N THR A 16 3.18 11.18 1.65
CA THR A 16 3.64 11.71 0.36
C THR A 16 2.48 12.30 -0.46
N GLU A 17 2.78 12.88 -1.62
CA GLU A 17 1.76 13.45 -2.53
C GLU A 17 0.90 12.37 -3.22
N ASN A 18 1.39 11.13 -3.26
CA ASN A 18 0.71 9.98 -3.86
C ASN A 18 0.33 8.98 -2.76
N GLU A 19 -0.36 9.45 -1.71
CA GLU A 19 -0.87 8.59 -0.65
C GLU A 19 -2.15 7.87 -1.11
N GLY A 20 -2.22 6.56 -0.89
CA GLY A 20 -3.35 5.73 -1.32
C GLY A 20 -3.82 4.77 -0.24
N ILE A 21 -5.13 4.62 -0.06
CA ILE A 21 -5.70 3.61 0.84
C ILE A 21 -5.83 2.26 0.13
N HIS A 22 -5.37 1.19 0.78
CA HIS A 22 -5.51 -0.15 0.23
C HIS A 22 -6.99 -0.56 0.17
N THR A 23 -7.40 -1.10 -0.98
CA THR A 23 -8.73 -1.65 -1.19
C THR A 23 -8.66 -3.07 -1.73
N ILE A 24 -9.64 -3.89 -1.37
CA ILE A 24 -9.84 -5.21 -1.93
C ILE A 24 -10.90 -5.11 -3.02
N ARG A 25 -10.60 -5.65 -4.20
CA ARG A 25 -11.55 -5.72 -5.30
C ARG A 25 -12.37 -7.01 -5.20
N GLU A 26 -13.68 -6.87 -5.02
CA GLU A 26 -14.64 -7.99 -5.04
C GLU A 26 -15.64 -7.76 -6.19
N GLY A 27 -15.39 -8.41 -7.33
CA GLY A 27 -16.14 -8.14 -8.56
C GLY A 27 -15.84 -6.73 -9.11
N ASP A 28 -16.89 -5.92 -9.31
CA ASP A 28 -16.79 -4.53 -9.79
C ASP A 28 -16.71 -3.49 -8.65
N ARG A 29 -16.48 -3.93 -7.40
CA ARG A 29 -16.53 -3.06 -6.22
C ARG A 29 -15.22 -3.08 -5.48
N ASN A 30 -14.78 -1.90 -5.05
CA ASN A 30 -13.61 -1.72 -4.19
C ASN A 30 -14.08 -1.59 -2.75
N LYS A 31 -13.45 -2.34 -1.85
CA LYS A 31 -13.79 -2.41 -0.44
C LYS A 31 -12.58 -2.02 0.43
N VAL A 32 -12.76 -1.06 1.32
CA VAL A 32 -11.74 -0.71 2.33
C VAL A 32 -11.90 -1.64 3.55
N LEU A 33 -10.79 -2.23 4.01
CA LEU A 33 -10.77 -2.98 5.26
C LEU A 33 -10.46 -2.05 6.44
N MET A 34 -11.31 -2.09 7.46
CA MET A 34 -11.12 -1.37 8.73
C MET A 34 -10.87 -2.40 9.83
N PHE A 35 -9.68 -2.42 10.41
CA PHE A 35 -9.31 -3.36 11.46
C PHE A 35 -9.58 -2.76 12.84
N GLU A 36 -10.15 -3.54 13.76
CA GLU A 36 -10.28 -3.11 15.17
C GLU A 36 -8.96 -3.22 15.95
N SER A 37 -8.03 -4.07 15.47
CA SER A 37 -6.74 -4.34 16.11
C SER A 37 -5.59 -3.93 15.18
N GLU A 38 -4.60 -3.22 15.73
CA GLU A 38 -3.37 -2.84 15.03
C GLU A 38 -2.58 -4.08 14.58
N ASP A 39 -2.44 -5.08 15.47
CA ASP A 39 -1.72 -6.34 15.20
C ASP A 39 -2.33 -7.11 14.00
N ASP A 40 -3.68 -7.08 13.87
CA ASP A 40 -4.37 -7.72 12.75
C ASP A 40 -4.09 -6.97 11.43
N ALA A 41 -3.99 -5.63 11.48
CA ALA A 41 -3.65 -4.80 10.33
C ALA A 41 -2.17 -4.96 9.90
N GLU A 42 -1.23 -4.94 10.85
CA GLU A 42 0.20 -5.17 10.61
C GLU A 42 0.44 -6.55 9.98
N ARG A 43 -0.26 -7.56 10.51
CA ARG A 43 -0.19 -8.90 9.96
C ARG A 43 -0.75 -8.98 8.54
N PHE A 44 -1.80 -8.24 8.23
CA PHE A 44 -2.34 -8.15 6.88
C PHE A 44 -1.36 -7.44 5.94
N ALA A 45 -0.72 -6.35 6.38
CA ALA A 45 0.33 -5.65 5.63
C ALA A 45 1.48 -6.60 5.24
N LEU A 46 1.98 -7.38 6.19
CA LEU A 46 3.03 -8.40 5.93
C LEU A 46 2.61 -9.44 4.88
N MET A 47 1.33 -9.80 4.81
CA MET A 47 0.83 -10.73 3.79
C MET A 47 0.73 -10.08 2.40
N LEU A 48 0.47 -8.77 2.33
CA LEU A 48 0.52 -8.04 1.07
C LEU A 48 1.95 -7.94 0.55
N GLU A 49 2.92 -7.62 1.41
CA GLU A 49 4.35 -7.59 1.05
C GLU A 49 4.84 -8.95 0.51
N ALA A 50 4.37 -10.06 1.11
CA ALA A 50 4.68 -11.40 0.62
C ALA A 50 4.11 -11.71 -0.78
N GLN A 51 3.18 -10.88 -1.28
CA GLN A 51 2.58 -10.95 -2.61
C GLN A 51 3.11 -9.84 -3.55
N ASP A 52 4.31 -9.31 -3.27
CA ASP A 52 4.98 -8.26 -4.05
C ASP A 52 4.26 -6.89 -4.04
N PHE A 53 3.35 -6.63 -3.08
CA PHE A 53 2.89 -5.26 -2.83
C PHE A 53 3.98 -4.43 -2.11
N PRO A 54 3.97 -3.10 -2.28
CA PRO A 54 4.82 -2.20 -1.50
C PRO A 54 4.53 -2.30 0.01
N GLU A 55 5.45 -1.79 0.84
CA GLU A 55 5.27 -1.74 2.29
C GLU A 55 4.06 -0.85 2.64
N ALA A 56 3.05 -1.44 3.29
CA ALA A 56 1.88 -0.71 3.75
C ALA A 56 2.11 -0.15 5.16
N THR A 57 1.78 1.12 5.35
CA THR A 57 1.74 1.77 6.66
C THR A 57 0.38 1.55 7.31
N VAL A 58 0.38 1.03 8.53
CA VAL A 58 -0.84 0.90 9.34
C VAL A 58 -1.12 2.25 10.02
N GLU A 59 -2.26 2.86 9.71
CA GLU A 59 -2.65 4.17 10.24
C GLU A 59 -3.97 4.07 11.00
N ALA A 60 -4.04 4.75 12.15
CA ALA A 60 -5.18 4.67 13.05
C ALA A 60 -6.14 5.86 12.86
N ILE A 61 -7.24 5.61 12.14
CA ILE A 61 -8.22 6.60 11.67
C ILE A 61 -9.57 6.42 12.38
N ASP A 62 -10.40 7.46 12.37
CA ASP A 62 -11.78 7.37 12.85
C ASP A 62 -12.67 6.56 11.88
N ALA A 63 -13.45 5.62 12.41
CA ALA A 63 -14.33 4.79 11.57
C ALA A 63 -15.43 5.59 10.85
N GLU A 64 -15.90 6.71 11.39
CA GLU A 64 -16.85 7.59 10.70
C GLU A 64 -16.18 8.29 9.51
N GLU A 65 -14.94 8.75 9.66
CA GLU A 65 -14.17 9.40 8.59
C GLU A 65 -13.93 8.44 7.40
N VAL A 66 -13.54 7.19 7.69
CA VAL A 66 -13.38 6.17 6.63
C VAL A 66 -14.71 5.88 5.92
N LYS A 67 -15.82 5.84 6.67
CA LYS A 67 -17.15 5.63 6.08
C LYS A 67 -17.59 6.80 5.20
N GLU A 68 -17.33 8.03 5.62
CA GLU A 68 -17.62 9.23 4.82
C GLU A 68 -16.79 9.23 3.53
N PHE A 69 -15.50 8.87 3.61
CA PHE A 69 -14.66 8.68 2.43
C PHE A 69 -15.25 7.64 1.46
N CYS A 70 -15.60 6.45 1.96
CA CYS A 70 -16.17 5.38 1.15
C CYS A 70 -17.50 5.80 0.49
N GLN A 71 -18.34 6.56 1.18
CA GLN A 71 -19.58 7.09 0.61
C GLN A 71 -19.33 8.09 -0.52
N GLY A 72 -18.28 8.91 -0.41
CA GLY A 72 -17.91 9.89 -1.44
C GLY A 72 -17.32 9.26 -2.71
N THR A 73 -16.56 8.17 -2.58
CA THR A 73 -15.93 7.46 -3.70
C THR A 73 -16.79 6.36 -4.30
N GLY A 74 -17.84 5.92 -3.58
CA GLY A 74 -18.66 4.77 -3.95
C GLY A 74 -18.01 3.43 -3.57
N TYR A 75 -17.02 3.45 -2.68
CA TYR A 75 -16.39 2.24 -2.15
C TYR A 75 -17.25 1.61 -1.05
N GLU A 76 -17.11 0.31 -0.89
CA GLU A 76 -17.65 -0.40 0.26
C GLU A 76 -16.60 -0.41 1.39
N TRP A 77 -17.04 -0.72 2.60
CA TRP A 77 -16.15 -0.89 3.74
C TRP A 77 -16.53 -2.14 4.52
N GLU A 78 -15.56 -2.77 5.16
CA GLU A 78 -15.78 -3.93 6.00
C GLU A 78 -14.98 -3.79 7.29
N LEU A 79 -15.67 -4.01 8.42
CA LEU A 79 -15.04 -3.99 9.73
C LEU A 79 -14.53 -5.39 10.07
N VAL A 80 -13.23 -5.49 10.32
CA VAL A 80 -12.53 -6.70 10.73
C VAL A 80 -12.41 -6.67 12.25
N PRO A 81 -13.15 -7.52 12.97
CA PRO A 81 -13.10 -7.52 14.42
C PRO A 81 -11.77 -8.05 14.94
N ALA A 82 -11.38 -7.60 16.14
CA ALA A 82 -10.13 -8.04 16.75
C ALA A 82 -10.13 -9.56 17.00
N ASN A 83 -9.04 -10.25 16.67
CA ASN A 83 -8.94 -11.72 16.70
C ASN A 83 -9.91 -12.45 15.77
N SER A 84 -10.38 -11.80 14.68
CA SER A 84 -11.10 -12.53 13.64
C SER A 84 -10.20 -13.63 13.04
N ALA A 85 -10.81 -14.71 12.53
CA ALA A 85 -10.06 -15.73 11.79
C ALA A 85 -9.31 -15.05 10.64
N LEU A 86 -8.04 -15.43 10.41
CA LEU A 86 -7.15 -14.87 9.37
C LEU A 86 -7.95 -14.42 8.15
N ILE A 87 -8.02 -13.11 7.93
CA ILE A 87 -8.40 -12.61 6.62
C ILE A 87 -7.19 -12.83 5.74
N ILE A 88 -7.30 -13.78 4.81
CA ILE A 88 -6.26 -14.03 3.83
C ILE A 88 -6.57 -13.10 2.65
N PRO A 89 -5.66 -12.19 2.27
CA PRO A 89 -5.83 -11.41 1.05
C PRO A 89 -6.09 -12.33 -0.15
N PRO A 90 -6.92 -11.92 -1.12
CA PRO A 90 -7.17 -12.74 -2.31
C PRO A 90 -5.86 -12.97 -3.08
N GLU A 91 -5.69 -14.16 -3.66
CA GLU A 91 -4.48 -14.53 -4.43
C GLU A 91 -4.31 -13.76 -5.75
N LEU A 92 -5.33 -12.99 -6.16
CA LEU A 92 -5.34 -12.23 -7.40
C LEU A 92 -5.21 -10.74 -7.08
N ASN A 93 -4.03 -10.20 -7.35
CA ASN A 93 -3.77 -8.77 -7.33
C ASN A 93 -4.29 -8.13 -8.62
N VAL A 94 -4.63 -6.84 -8.55
CA VAL A 94 -4.96 -6.05 -9.75
C VAL A 94 -3.66 -5.46 -10.29
N ASP A 95 -3.41 -5.58 -11.60
CA ASP A 95 -2.16 -5.14 -12.22
C ASP A 95 -1.97 -3.61 -12.22
N GLU A 96 -3.07 -2.84 -12.15
CA GLU A 96 -3.06 -1.38 -12.12
C GLU A 96 -3.79 -0.91 -10.86
N THR A 97 -3.08 -0.23 -9.96
CA THR A 97 -3.70 0.47 -8.84
C THR A 97 -3.77 1.97 -9.16
N ASP A 98 -4.80 2.67 -8.68
CA ASP A 98 -4.91 4.13 -8.87
C ASP A 98 -3.76 4.91 -8.21
N TRP A 99 -3.02 4.26 -7.32
CA TRP A 99 -1.82 4.76 -6.69
C TRP A 99 -0.57 4.60 -7.58
N ASP A 100 -0.60 3.70 -8.56
CA ASP A 100 0.43 3.59 -9.60
C ASP A 100 0.16 4.54 -10.77
N LEU A 101 -0.81 5.45 -10.66
CA LEU A 101 -0.99 6.53 -11.63
C LEU A 101 0.18 7.50 -11.48
N GLU A 102 1.31 7.10 -12.07
CA GLU A 102 2.38 7.97 -12.49
C GLU A 102 1.73 9.18 -13.17
N ASP A 103 2.01 10.35 -12.62
CA ASP A 103 1.82 11.62 -13.28
C ASP A 103 2.45 11.48 -14.68
N ASN A 104 1.59 11.30 -15.69
CA ASN A 104 1.98 11.27 -17.10
C ASN A 104 2.39 12.69 -17.52
N GLU A 105 3.48 13.19 -16.94
CA GLU A 105 4.32 14.21 -17.55
C GLU A 105 5.38 13.49 -18.40
N GLU A 106 5.03 13.31 -19.67
CA GLU A 106 5.90 13.10 -20.84
C GLU A 106 7.38 12.79 -20.52
N ILE A 107 7.70 11.51 -20.28
CA ILE A 107 9.09 11.04 -20.35
C ILE A 107 9.43 10.88 -21.83
N PRO A 108 10.39 11.64 -22.40
CA PRO A 108 10.82 11.38 -23.77
C PRO A 108 11.54 10.02 -23.79
N GLU A 109 11.14 9.15 -24.73
CA GLU A 109 11.79 7.87 -25.03
C GLU A 109 13.33 7.97 -24.95
N ALA A 110 13.92 7.29 -23.98
CA ALA A 110 15.36 7.10 -23.88
C ALA A 110 15.69 5.60 -23.71
N GLU A 111 15.87 4.97 -24.87
CA GLU A 111 16.94 4.02 -25.24
C GLU A 111 17.37 2.94 -24.21
N GLU A 112 17.13 1.68 -24.61
CA GLU A 112 17.72 0.36 -24.27
C GLU A 112 18.60 0.16 -23.01
N PRO A 113 18.49 -0.99 -22.32
CA PRO A 113 19.24 -1.26 -21.09
C PRO A 113 20.74 -1.28 -21.36
N ALA A 114 21.44 -0.27 -20.86
CA ALA A 114 22.90 -0.23 -20.86
C ALA A 114 23.46 -1.37 -19.99
N GLU A 115 24.18 -2.29 -20.62
CA GLU A 115 25.07 -3.23 -19.94
C GLU A 115 26.03 -2.43 -19.05
N ILE A 116 25.82 -2.48 -17.74
CA ILE A 116 26.68 -1.80 -16.78
C ILE A 116 28.08 -2.42 -16.93
N SER A 117 29.05 -1.61 -17.37
CA SER A 117 30.37 -2.12 -17.70
C SER A 117 31.09 -2.57 -16.43
N ASP A 118 31.91 -3.64 -16.52
CA ASP A 118 32.70 -4.18 -15.40
C ASP A 118 33.55 -3.09 -14.70
N SER A 119 33.90 -2.04 -15.45
CA SER A 119 34.63 -0.86 -14.97
C SER A 119 33.82 0.04 -14.04
N GLU A 120 32.49 0.08 -14.16
CA GLU A 120 31.59 0.83 -13.27
C GLU A 120 31.34 0.07 -11.96
N LEU A 121 31.27 -1.26 -12.02
CA LEU A 121 31.13 -2.10 -10.84
C LEU A 121 32.38 -1.99 -9.92
N ASP A 122 33.57 -1.90 -10.50
CA ASP A 122 34.84 -1.73 -9.74
C ASP A 122 34.92 -0.34 -9.07
N ARG A 123 34.37 0.70 -9.72
CA ARG A 123 34.28 2.04 -9.14
C ARG A 123 33.34 2.09 -7.94
N ILE A 124 32.23 1.36 -8.00
CA ILE A 124 31.27 1.28 -6.89
C ILE A 124 31.91 0.55 -5.70
N ARG A 125 32.56 -0.61 -5.93
CA ARG A 125 33.26 -1.37 -4.88
C ARG A 125 34.29 -0.54 -4.12
N ARG A 126 35.13 0.20 -4.85
CA ARG A 126 36.21 1.00 -4.24
C ARG A 126 35.68 2.15 -3.38
N LYS A 127 34.49 2.66 -3.68
CA LYS A 127 33.85 3.73 -2.91
C LYS A 127 33.30 3.22 -1.56
N LEU A 128 32.90 1.94 -1.50
CA LEU A 128 32.42 1.31 -0.26
C LEU A 128 33.55 0.90 0.70
N GLU A 129 34.75 0.59 0.19
CA GLU A 129 35.90 0.24 1.04
C GLU A 129 36.59 1.45 1.72
N GLY A 130 36.22 2.68 1.36
CA GLY A 130 36.75 3.91 1.97
C GLY A 130 36.00 4.40 3.22
N LEU A 131 35.02 3.63 3.70
CA LEU A 131 34.13 4.01 4.81
C LEU A 131 34.38 3.20 6.10
N LEU A 132 35.61 2.71 6.32
CA LEU A 132 36.05 2.05 7.56
C LEU A 132 37.36 2.64 8.11
#